data_AF-A0A7X6VBI2-F1
#
_entry.id   AF-A0A7X6VBI2-F1
#
_cell.length_a   1.000
_cell.length_b   1.000
_cell.length_c   1.000
_cell.angle_alpha   90.00
_cell.angle_beta   90.00
_cell.angle_gamma   90.00
#
_symmetry.space_group_name_H-M   'P 1'
#
loop_
_entity.id
_entity.type
_entity.pdbx_description
1 polymer ?
#
loop_
_entity_poly.entity_id
_entity_poly.type
_entity_poly.pdbx_seq_one_letter_code
_entity_poly.pdbx_strand_id
1 'polypeptide(L)'
;MSLLFEKAKEVARTLLPVVILVLLVCFTIVDVEADVLIRFIVGSVLLLIGLSIFLWGVDLSMNPIGDHMSQEVATSKTPIKIGLLSFFLGFLITVAEPDLLILGSQVETASGKTLSASIIVYMVSMGVGLMISLGVFRLLKNRTSFSAFMAITYGIIFVLALFVSEEFLAISFDASGATTGALTTPFVLAISLGLSKMKGGKNTEENSFGLVGVMSAGPILAVMLMSIISGQKNIQGDVGEYIFAEGVIGPIISKFPGILFESLIALLPITILFFIFNYAKFKLSKDEIFGIITGLSFTLLGLAIFLTAVNSGFMDMGRIIGMELGKMSPWLLIGFGLLLGLIVVLVEPAVHVLGEHIEEVTSGHKPIGLIRTTLSIGVGIAIALSMVRIVVPEVKLWYFLLPGFLIAILLSFRADPIFVGIAYDAGGVASGPMTATFVLAFAQGAATIIDTANVLVDGFGVIAMVAMAPVLSIMILGTVFRHKKVEFPTVEKKPVATTHLVEEVNMEHDCIMVTVNRGFAEKVVDVARESGAKGATIMRGRGTDENQKIMLPIINIELQPEKEIVWFITTTLVSTLIADSLLSDKQLDQDGEIAVFVSPTEAMVRTFTTINTTNKIGSEK
;
A
#
# COMPACT_ATOMS: atom_id res chain seq x y z
N MET A 1 5.67 -10.81 -21.78
CA MET A 1 6.97 -10.16 -21.52
C MET A 1 7.65 -10.91 -20.39
N SER A 2 8.98 -10.88 -20.25
CA SER A 2 9.62 -11.48 -19.06
C SER A 2 9.20 -10.69 -17.81
N LEU A 3 8.84 -11.37 -16.73
CA LEU A 3 8.33 -10.78 -15.48
C LEU A 3 9.30 -9.72 -14.91
N LEU A 4 10.61 -9.95 -15.09
CA LEU A 4 11.68 -8.99 -14.77
C LEU A 4 11.57 -7.67 -15.56
N PHE A 5 11.17 -7.70 -16.84
CA PHE A 5 11.00 -6.49 -17.64
C PHE A 5 9.82 -5.64 -17.16
N GLU A 6 8.74 -6.30 -16.72
CA GLU A 6 7.60 -5.61 -16.12
C GLU A 6 8.00 -4.93 -14.81
N LYS A 7 8.77 -5.63 -13.95
CA LYS A 7 9.35 -5.04 -12.73
C LYS A 7 10.33 -3.90 -13.02
N ALA A 8 11.21 -4.07 -14.01
CA ALA A 8 12.10 -2.99 -14.42
C ALA A 8 11.35 -1.76 -14.92
N LYS A 9 10.23 -1.96 -15.63
CA LYS A 9 9.37 -0.85 -16.09
C LYS A 9 8.65 -0.17 -14.93
N GLU A 10 8.19 -0.93 -13.94
CA GLU A 10 7.57 -0.43 -12.71
C GLU A 10 8.56 0.43 -11.89
N VAL A 11 9.76 -0.10 -11.65
CA VAL A 11 10.85 0.61 -10.95
C VAL A 11 11.32 1.82 -11.75
N ALA A 12 11.48 1.71 -13.08
CA ALA A 12 11.89 2.84 -13.91
C ALA A 12 10.86 3.97 -13.87
N ARG A 13 9.56 3.65 -13.90
CA ARG A 13 8.49 4.64 -13.76
C ARG A 13 8.63 5.40 -12.45
N THR A 14 8.93 4.71 -11.35
CA THR A 14 9.18 5.22 -9.99
C THR A 14 10.40 6.12 -9.90
N LEU A 15 11.55 5.61 -10.35
CA LEU A 15 12.84 6.21 -10.11
C LEU A 15 13.16 7.37 -11.06
N LEU A 16 12.81 7.24 -12.35
CA LEU A 16 13.19 8.22 -13.38
C LEU A 16 12.68 9.64 -13.10
N PRO A 17 11.42 9.87 -12.66
CA PRO A 17 10.95 11.22 -12.35
C PRO A 17 11.80 11.92 -11.27
N VAL A 18 12.21 11.18 -10.24
CA VAL A 18 13.08 11.71 -9.18
C VAL A 18 14.48 11.98 -9.72
N VAL A 19 15.05 11.06 -10.50
CA VAL A 19 16.37 11.26 -11.13
C VAL A 19 16.36 12.45 -12.07
N ILE A 20 15.32 12.62 -12.88
CA ILE A 20 15.18 13.76 -13.81
C ILE A 20 15.05 15.07 -13.02
N LEU A 21 14.24 15.10 -11.96
CA LEU A 21 14.12 16.27 -11.09
C LEU A 21 15.48 16.67 -10.50
N VAL A 22 16.21 15.68 -9.98
CA VAL A 22 17.54 15.88 -9.39
C VAL A 22 18.52 16.41 -10.43
N LEU A 23 18.60 15.78 -11.60
CA LEU A 23 19.48 16.23 -12.68
C LEU A 23 19.13 17.66 -13.14
N LEU A 24 17.84 17.99 -13.25
CA LEU A 24 17.42 19.34 -13.60
C LEU A 24 17.95 20.35 -12.59
N VAL A 25 17.81 20.08 -11.30
CA VAL A 25 18.32 20.96 -10.24
C VAL A 25 19.84 21.06 -10.27
N CYS A 26 20.56 19.95 -10.47
CA CYS A 26 22.02 19.97 -10.57
C CYS A 26 22.54 20.73 -11.81
N PHE A 27 21.78 20.78 -12.91
CA PHE A 27 22.20 21.52 -14.11
C PHE A 27 21.77 22.99 -14.12
N THR A 28 20.86 23.40 -13.23
CA THR A 28 20.26 24.74 -13.27
C THR A 28 20.48 25.56 -12.01
N ILE A 29 20.50 24.93 -10.84
CA ILE A 29 20.45 25.61 -9.55
C ILE A 29 21.70 25.26 -8.72
N VAL A 30 22.00 23.98 -8.56
CA VAL A 30 23.01 23.47 -7.63
C VAL A 30 24.24 23.01 -8.41
N ASP A 31 25.37 23.66 -8.18
CA ASP A 31 26.65 23.21 -8.76
C ASP A 31 27.18 22.01 -7.98
N VAL A 32 27.39 20.89 -8.65
CA VAL A 32 27.82 19.63 -8.06
C VAL A 32 29.06 19.13 -8.79
N GLU A 33 30.05 18.67 -8.03
CA GLU A 33 31.26 18.06 -8.60
C GLU A 33 30.92 16.92 -9.57
N ALA A 34 31.67 16.87 -10.69
CA ALA A 34 31.43 15.90 -11.76
C ALA A 34 31.46 14.45 -11.24
N ASP A 35 32.35 14.13 -10.31
CA ASP A 35 32.47 12.80 -9.71
C ASP A 35 31.20 12.40 -8.95
N VAL A 36 30.60 13.32 -8.19
CA VAL A 36 29.35 13.10 -7.46
C VAL A 36 28.18 12.94 -8.43
N LEU A 37 28.11 13.77 -9.47
CA LEU A 37 27.05 13.68 -10.48
C LEU A 37 27.11 12.34 -11.24
N ILE A 38 28.31 11.91 -11.67
CA ILE A 38 28.50 10.63 -12.34
C ILE A 38 28.17 9.48 -11.37
N ARG A 39 28.60 9.57 -10.11
CA ARG A 39 28.28 8.56 -9.08
C ARG A 39 26.78 8.48 -8.80
N PHE A 40 26.07 9.60 -8.81
CA PHE A 40 24.61 9.61 -8.73
C PHE A 40 23.95 8.93 -9.93
N ILE A 41 24.42 9.17 -11.15
CA ILE A 41 23.87 8.51 -12.36
C ILE A 41 24.14 7.01 -12.33
N VAL A 42 25.38 6.60 -12.06
CA VAL A 42 25.76 5.18 -11.93
C VAL A 42 24.99 4.52 -10.79
N GLY A 43 24.90 5.19 -9.65
CA GLY A 43 24.11 4.77 -8.50
C GLY A 43 22.63 4.62 -8.86
N SER A 44 22.04 5.55 -9.60
CA SER A 44 20.64 5.48 -10.03
C SER A 44 20.38 4.30 -10.96
N VAL A 45 21.31 4.01 -11.88
CA VAL A 45 21.23 2.82 -12.76
C VAL A 45 21.34 1.54 -11.95
N LEU A 46 22.30 1.46 -11.02
CA LEU A 46 22.45 0.30 -10.13
C LEU A 46 21.24 0.14 -9.19
N LEU A 47 20.65 1.22 -8.71
CA LEU A 47 19.44 1.21 -7.90
C LEU A 47 18.27 0.62 -8.70
N LEU A 48 18.08 1.07 -9.94
CA LEU A 48 17.07 0.50 -10.84
C LEU A 48 17.25 -1.00 -11.02
N ILE A 49 18.47 -1.44 -11.35
CA ILE A 49 18.79 -2.86 -11.56
C ILE A 49 18.58 -3.65 -10.25
N GLY A 50 19.15 -3.18 -9.14
CA GLY A 50 19.08 -3.81 -7.84
C GLY A 50 17.65 -3.98 -7.34
N LEU A 51 16.86 -2.89 -7.37
CA LEU A 51 15.46 -2.92 -6.94
C LEU A 51 14.61 -3.81 -7.87
N SER A 52 14.87 -3.83 -9.17
CA SER A 52 14.14 -4.71 -10.11
C SER A 52 14.42 -6.19 -9.85
N ILE A 53 15.69 -6.56 -9.66
CA ILE A 53 16.09 -7.94 -9.32
C ILE A 53 15.55 -8.32 -7.95
N PHE A 54 15.59 -7.40 -6.99
CA PHE A 54 15.06 -7.59 -5.64
C PHE A 54 13.57 -7.89 -5.68
N LEU A 55 12.74 -7.00 -6.24
CA LEU A 55 11.28 -7.19 -6.32
C LEU A 55 10.91 -8.48 -7.07
N TRP A 56 11.66 -8.81 -8.11
CA TRP A 56 11.45 -10.08 -8.81
C TRP A 56 11.82 -11.30 -7.95
N GLY A 57 12.90 -11.23 -7.17
CA GLY A 57 13.26 -12.27 -6.20
C GLY A 57 12.20 -12.45 -5.11
N VAL A 58 11.61 -11.34 -4.66
CA VAL A 58 10.51 -11.29 -3.68
C VAL A 58 9.27 -12.00 -4.21
N ASP A 59 8.89 -11.73 -5.45
CA ASP A 59 7.76 -12.42 -6.10
C ASP A 59 7.97 -13.94 -6.18
N LEU A 60 9.21 -14.38 -6.42
CA LEU A 60 9.56 -15.80 -6.54
C LEU A 60 9.73 -16.51 -5.20
N SER A 61 9.93 -15.79 -4.09
CA SER A 61 10.24 -16.36 -2.79
C SER A 61 9.33 -15.87 -1.67
N MET A 62 9.42 -14.59 -1.30
CA MET A 62 8.70 -14.01 -0.16
C MET A 62 7.19 -14.09 -0.30
N ASN A 63 6.63 -13.86 -1.50
CA ASN A 63 5.19 -13.97 -1.73
C ASN A 63 4.69 -15.42 -1.51
N PRO A 64 5.26 -16.46 -2.16
CA PRO A 64 4.93 -17.86 -1.84
C PRO A 64 5.13 -18.22 -0.36
N ILE A 65 6.23 -17.78 0.26
CA ILE A 65 6.48 -18.00 1.70
C ILE A 65 5.33 -17.40 2.52
N GLY A 66 4.89 -16.18 2.18
CA GLY A 66 3.79 -15.48 2.83
C GLY A 66 2.45 -16.16 2.66
N ASP A 67 2.12 -16.65 1.47
CA ASP A 67 0.88 -17.37 1.21
C ASP A 67 0.78 -18.63 2.09
N HIS A 68 1.82 -19.47 2.10
CA HIS A 68 1.85 -20.68 2.93
C HIS A 68 1.81 -20.36 4.43
N MET A 69 2.53 -19.34 4.85
CA MET A 69 2.56 -18.91 6.25
C MET A 69 1.22 -18.31 6.71
N SER A 70 0.58 -17.50 5.88
CA SER A 70 -0.73 -16.90 6.18
C SER A 70 -1.81 -17.97 6.31
N GLN A 71 -1.80 -18.98 5.44
CA GLN A 71 -2.70 -20.12 5.51
C GLN A 71 -2.48 -20.94 6.80
N GLU A 72 -1.23 -21.09 7.23
CA GLU A 72 -0.89 -21.74 8.51
C GLU A 72 -1.41 -20.97 9.72
N VAL A 73 -1.28 -19.64 9.71
CA VAL A 73 -1.84 -18.76 10.74
C VAL A 73 -3.37 -18.91 10.76
N ALA A 74 -4.02 -18.81 9.61
CA ALA A 74 -5.48 -18.78 9.52
C ALA A 74 -6.16 -20.12 9.85
N THR A 75 -5.53 -21.25 9.52
CA THR A 75 -6.07 -22.59 9.79
C THR A 75 -5.75 -23.11 11.20
N SER A 76 -4.90 -22.40 11.96
CA SER A 76 -4.57 -22.78 13.32
C SER A 76 -5.78 -22.64 14.24
N LYS A 77 -6.09 -23.70 15.00
CA LYS A 77 -7.20 -23.71 15.97
C LYS A 77 -6.82 -23.07 17.32
N THR A 78 -5.54 -22.84 17.55
CA THR A 78 -5.03 -22.40 18.86
C THR A 78 -4.68 -20.91 18.83
N PRO A 79 -5.38 -20.06 19.61
CA PRO A 79 -5.18 -18.61 19.57
C PRO A 79 -3.73 -18.22 19.91
N ILE A 80 -3.09 -18.94 20.84
CA ILE A 80 -1.69 -18.72 21.22
C ILE A 80 -0.74 -18.98 20.03
N LYS A 81 -0.99 -20.05 19.26
CA LYS A 81 -0.16 -20.38 18.08
C LYS A 81 -0.36 -19.34 16.97
N ILE A 82 -1.58 -18.87 16.76
CA ILE A 82 -1.86 -17.76 15.83
C ILE A 82 -1.03 -16.54 16.25
N GLY A 83 -1.15 -16.13 17.51
CA GLY A 83 -0.44 -14.95 18.03
C GLY A 83 1.09 -15.06 17.93
N LEU A 84 1.67 -16.22 18.29
CA LEU A 84 3.11 -16.45 18.19
C LEU A 84 3.59 -16.48 16.74
N LEU A 85 2.86 -17.17 15.86
CA LEU A 85 3.24 -17.28 14.45
C LEU A 85 3.15 -15.90 13.77
N SER A 86 2.06 -15.16 13.99
CA SER A 86 1.92 -13.77 13.51
C SER A 86 3.01 -12.86 14.06
N PHE A 87 3.40 -13.03 15.33
CA PHE A 87 4.52 -12.29 15.92
C PHE A 87 5.83 -12.57 15.21
N PHE A 88 6.22 -13.85 15.04
CA PHE A 88 7.48 -14.21 14.40
C PHE A 88 7.51 -13.82 12.92
N LEU A 89 6.40 -13.98 12.20
CA LEU A 89 6.30 -13.56 10.81
C LEU A 89 6.51 -12.06 10.67
N GLY A 90 5.81 -11.26 11.49
CA GLY A 90 5.99 -9.81 11.54
C GLY A 90 7.41 -9.40 11.91
N PHE A 91 7.98 -10.00 12.96
CA PHE A 91 9.35 -9.73 13.39
C PHE A 91 10.37 -10.01 12.29
N LEU A 92 10.33 -11.20 11.68
CA LEU A 92 11.36 -11.64 10.74
C LEU A 92 11.28 -10.91 9.39
N ILE A 93 10.08 -10.60 8.91
CA ILE A 93 9.92 -9.83 7.66
C ILE A 93 10.45 -8.41 7.84
N THR A 94 10.17 -7.78 9.00
CA THR A 94 10.63 -6.42 9.29
C THR A 94 12.15 -6.35 9.49
N VAL A 95 12.79 -7.38 10.06
CA VAL A 95 14.27 -7.44 10.12
C VAL A 95 14.89 -7.42 8.71
N ALA A 96 14.21 -8.02 7.74
CA ALA A 96 14.64 -8.06 6.34
C ALA A 96 14.26 -6.80 5.54
N GLU A 97 13.56 -5.82 6.13
CA GLU A 97 13.07 -4.65 5.43
C GLU A 97 14.22 -3.69 5.08
N PRO A 98 14.50 -3.43 3.78
CA PRO A 98 15.58 -2.52 3.35
C PRO A 98 15.47 -1.13 3.97
N ASP A 99 14.26 -0.58 4.04
CA ASP A 99 14.04 0.80 4.49
C ASP A 99 14.39 0.95 5.98
N LEU A 100 14.12 -0.07 6.79
CA LEU A 100 14.51 -0.11 8.20
C LEU A 100 16.02 -0.27 8.37
N LEU A 101 16.69 -1.06 7.52
CA LEU A 101 18.15 -1.19 7.53
C LEU A 101 18.82 0.15 7.20
N ILE A 102 18.28 0.86 6.21
CA ILE A 102 18.75 2.19 5.80
C ILE A 102 18.55 3.19 6.93
N LEU A 103 17.36 3.23 7.54
CA LEU A 103 17.09 4.11 8.68
C LEU A 103 18.03 3.81 9.84
N GLY A 104 18.24 2.54 10.18
CA GLY A 104 19.15 2.13 11.25
C GLY A 104 20.57 2.66 11.03
N SER A 105 21.10 2.53 9.81
CA SER A 105 22.41 3.06 9.42
C SER A 105 22.49 4.59 9.49
N GLN A 106 21.41 5.28 9.08
CA GLN A 106 21.33 6.74 9.18
C GLN A 106 21.29 7.22 10.64
N VAL A 107 20.52 6.55 11.51
CA VAL A 107 20.48 6.87 12.95
C VAL A 107 21.81 6.58 13.61
N GLU A 108 22.48 5.48 13.26
CA GLU A 108 23.81 5.15 13.79
C GLU A 108 24.83 6.22 13.40
N THR A 109 24.83 6.65 12.14
CA THR A 109 25.73 7.70 11.66
C THR A 109 25.43 9.05 12.32
N ALA A 110 24.16 9.45 12.37
CA ALA A 110 23.75 10.72 12.96
C ALA A 110 23.99 10.77 14.47
N SER A 111 23.83 9.66 15.18
CA SER A 111 24.06 9.56 16.64
C SER A 111 25.54 9.47 17.05
N GLY A 112 26.47 9.61 16.11
CA GLY A 112 27.91 9.42 16.38
C GLY A 112 28.24 8.00 16.83
N LYS A 113 27.50 7.00 16.33
CA LYS A 113 27.57 5.57 16.70
C LYS A 113 27.18 5.24 18.14
N THR A 114 26.48 6.15 18.82
CA THR A 114 25.92 5.89 20.16
C THR A 114 24.76 4.89 20.10
N LEU A 115 23.93 4.96 19.04
CA LEU A 115 22.88 3.99 18.76
C LEU A 115 23.33 3.06 17.64
N SER A 116 23.44 1.75 17.92
CA SER A 116 23.75 0.78 16.87
C SER A 116 22.54 0.56 15.95
N ALA A 117 22.79 0.51 14.63
CA ALA A 117 21.76 0.19 13.63
C ALA A 117 21.06 -1.14 13.94
N SER A 118 21.82 -2.15 14.38
CA SER A 118 21.29 -3.48 14.72
C SER A 118 20.28 -3.46 15.87
N ILE A 119 20.53 -2.66 16.91
CA ILE A 119 19.63 -2.53 18.06
C ILE A 119 18.31 -1.89 17.60
N ILE A 120 18.38 -0.85 16.77
CA ILE A 120 17.20 -0.20 16.21
C ILE A 120 16.38 -1.19 15.39
N VAL A 121 17.02 -1.91 14.46
CA VAL A 121 16.34 -2.88 13.58
C VAL A 121 15.62 -3.95 14.40
N TYR A 122 16.28 -4.57 15.38
CA TYR A 122 15.65 -5.62 16.20
C TYR A 122 14.57 -5.10 17.15
N MET A 123 14.77 -3.93 17.77
CA MET A 123 13.76 -3.34 18.66
C MET A 123 12.52 -2.92 17.88
N VAL A 124 12.69 -2.28 16.74
CA VAL A 124 11.59 -1.89 15.84
C VAL A 124 10.84 -3.14 15.36
N SER A 125 11.56 -4.18 14.92
CA SER A 125 10.96 -5.44 14.47
C SER A 125 10.20 -6.15 15.60
N MET A 126 10.67 -6.08 16.84
CA MET A 126 9.96 -6.57 18.02
C MET A 126 8.63 -5.86 18.21
N GLY A 127 8.63 -4.52 18.08
CA GLY A 127 7.41 -3.70 18.12
C GLY A 127 6.41 -4.09 17.04
N VAL A 128 6.87 -4.26 15.80
CA VAL A 128 6.05 -4.71 14.66
C VAL A 128 5.43 -6.08 14.96
N GLY A 129 6.24 -7.08 15.34
CA GLY A 129 5.74 -8.43 15.63
C GLY A 129 4.66 -8.43 16.71
N LEU A 130 4.86 -7.66 17.80
CA LEU A 130 3.88 -7.54 18.88
C LEU A 130 2.57 -6.92 18.37
N MET A 131 2.64 -5.84 17.59
CA MET A 131 1.45 -5.16 17.08
C MET A 131 0.72 -5.98 16.02
N ILE A 132 1.41 -6.69 15.14
CA ILE A 132 0.77 -7.63 14.20
C ILE A 132 0.03 -8.72 14.98
N SER A 133 0.65 -9.29 16.01
CA SER A 133 0.00 -10.29 16.87
C SER A 133 -1.29 -9.76 17.49
N LEU A 134 -1.25 -8.56 18.07
CA LEU A 134 -2.43 -7.89 18.63
C LEU A 134 -3.49 -7.55 17.57
N GLY A 135 -3.07 -7.11 16.38
CA GLY A 135 -3.93 -6.81 15.24
C GLY A 135 -4.67 -8.04 14.72
N VAL A 136 -3.98 -9.17 14.62
CA VAL A 136 -4.57 -10.47 14.26
C VAL A 136 -5.57 -10.93 15.32
N PHE A 137 -5.24 -10.79 16.61
CA PHE A 137 -6.21 -11.08 17.69
C PHE A 137 -7.44 -10.19 17.64
N ARG A 138 -7.28 -8.88 17.36
CA ARG A 138 -8.38 -7.95 17.15
C ARG A 138 -9.27 -8.40 16.00
N LEU A 139 -8.65 -8.73 14.86
CA LEU A 139 -9.34 -9.17 13.64
C LEU A 139 -10.18 -10.43 13.93
N LEU A 140 -9.63 -11.42 14.62
CA LEU A 140 -10.32 -12.69 14.88
C LEU A 140 -11.42 -12.60 15.96
N LYS A 141 -11.24 -11.77 17.00
CA LYS A 141 -12.13 -11.79 18.20
C LYS A 141 -13.40 -10.93 18.07
N ASN A 142 -13.53 -10.09 17.04
CA ASN A 142 -14.70 -9.24 16.72
C ASN A 142 -15.25 -8.33 17.85
N ARG A 143 -14.50 -8.12 18.94
CA ARG A 143 -14.97 -7.38 20.13
C ARG A 143 -14.64 -5.88 20.09
N THR A 144 -13.66 -5.45 19.30
CA THR A 144 -13.13 -4.09 19.33
C THR A 144 -13.16 -3.47 17.93
N SER A 145 -13.86 -2.34 17.79
CA SER A 145 -13.84 -1.54 16.55
C SER A 145 -12.41 -1.08 16.23
N PHE A 146 -12.06 -1.02 14.94
CA PHE A 146 -10.73 -0.58 14.51
C PHE A 146 -10.36 0.82 15.05
N SER A 147 -11.27 1.78 14.95
CA SER A 147 -11.07 3.15 15.46
C SER A 147 -10.75 3.18 16.96
N ALA A 148 -11.46 2.39 17.78
CA ALA A 148 -11.17 2.33 19.22
C ALA A 148 -9.80 1.70 19.52
N PHE A 149 -9.41 0.67 18.77
CA PHE A 149 -8.09 0.07 18.90
C PHE A 149 -6.99 1.11 18.60
N MET A 150 -7.10 1.81 17.47
CA MET A 150 -6.13 2.85 17.10
C MET A 150 -6.13 4.02 18.10
N ALA A 151 -7.30 4.44 18.60
CA ALA A 151 -7.40 5.50 19.60
C ALA A 151 -6.70 5.13 20.92
N ILE A 152 -6.82 3.88 21.40
CA ILE A 152 -6.12 3.41 22.59
C ILE A 152 -4.60 3.38 22.33
N THR A 153 -4.18 2.80 21.21
CA THR A 153 -2.76 2.69 20.85
C THR A 153 -2.09 4.05 20.73
N TYR A 154 -2.67 4.99 19.97
CA TYR A 154 -2.13 6.34 19.84
C TYR A 154 -2.29 7.15 21.14
N GLY A 155 -3.32 6.88 21.95
CA GLY A 155 -3.42 7.44 23.30
C GLY A 155 -2.24 7.05 24.18
N ILE A 156 -1.81 5.78 24.12
CA ILE A 156 -0.59 5.32 24.81
C ILE A 156 0.65 6.02 24.24
N ILE A 157 0.77 6.11 22.92
CA ILE A 157 1.88 6.83 22.26
C ILE A 157 1.95 8.28 22.74
N PHE A 158 0.83 9.00 22.80
CA PHE A 158 0.77 10.39 23.27
C PHE A 158 1.09 10.54 24.76
N VAL A 159 0.88 9.52 25.59
CA VAL A 159 1.33 9.54 26.98
C VAL A 159 2.83 9.30 27.06
N LEU A 160 3.36 8.27 26.38
CA LEU A 160 4.78 7.94 26.39
C LEU A 160 5.65 9.06 25.84
N ALA A 161 5.19 9.68 24.77
CA ALA A 161 5.67 10.91 24.19
C ALA A 161 6.09 12.01 25.16
N LEU A 162 5.36 12.20 26.27
CA LEU A 162 5.68 13.23 27.27
C LEU A 162 6.96 12.90 28.06
N PHE A 163 7.42 11.66 27.99
CA PHE A 163 8.58 11.14 28.71
C PHE A 163 9.80 10.88 27.82
N VAL A 164 9.69 11.12 26.51
CA VAL A 164 10.72 10.84 25.50
C VAL A 164 11.30 12.15 24.96
N SER A 165 12.59 12.15 24.62
CA SER A 165 13.26 13.33 24.05
C SER A 165 12.85 13.58 22.58
N GLU A 166 13.17 14.75 22.05
CA GLU A 166 12.75 15.15 20.70
C GLU A 166 13.45 14.31 19.62
N GLU A 167 14.70 13.88 19.83
CA GLU A 167 15.45 13.00 18.93
C GLU A 167 14.79 11.62 18.85
N PHE A 168 14.50 11.01 20.01
CA PHE A 168 13.87 9.68 20.05
C PHE A 168 12.44 9.71 19.54
N LEU A 169 11.74 10.83 19.72
CA LEU A 169 10.45 11.03 19.08
C LEU A 169 10.58 10.97 17.55
N ALA A 170 11.46 11.78 16.97
CA ALA A 170 11.66 11.85 15.54
C ALA A 170 12.03 10.47 14.97
N ILE A 171 13.00 9.80 15.60
CA ILE A 171 13.43 8.45 15.23
C ILE A 171 12.28 7.43 15.36
N SER A 172 11.45 7.52 16.41
CA SER A 172 10.37 6.55 16.64
C SER A 172 9.28 6.59 15.57
N PHE A 173 8.89 7.77 15.12
CA PHE A 173 7.90 7.92 14.06
C PHE A 173 8.51 7.71 12.67
N ASP A 174 9.78 8.05 12.45
CA ASP A 174 10.47 7.70 11.20
C ASP A 174 10.61 6.18 11.07
N ALA A 175 10.91 5.49 12.17
CA ALA A 175 10.94 4.03 12.22
C ALA A 175 9.60 3.39 11.83
N SER A 176 8.48 4.01 12.19
CA SER A 176 7.15 3.57 11.73
C SER A 176 7.08 3.51 10.20
N GLY A 177 7.41 4.62 9.53
CA GLY A 177 7.36 4.70 8.07
C GLY A 177 8.42 3.85 7.37
N ALA A 178 9.54 3.54 8.03
CA ALA A 178 10.57 2.66 7.48
C ALA A 178 10.24 1.16 7.59
N THR A 179 9.16 0.77 8.26
CA THR A 179 8.73 -0.65 8.36
C THR A 179 7.70 -1.08 7.33
N THR A 180 7.28 -0.17 6.44
CA THR A 180 6.17 -0.35 5.50
C THR A 180 6.65 -0.32 4.04
N GLY A 181 7.88 -0.74 3.82
CA GLY A 181 8.50 -0.78 2.49
C GLY A 181 8.01 -1.93 1.62
N ALA A 182 8.76 -2.18 0.55
CA ALA A 182 8.34 -3.03 -0.56
C ALA A 182 8.20 -4.53 -0.20
N LEU A 183 8.77 -4.97 0.92
CA LEU A 183 8.61 -6.35 1.43
C LEU A 183 7.44 -6.47 2.39
N THR A 184 7.45 -5.67 3.44
CA THR A 184 6.57 -5.88 4.59
C THR A 184 5.11 -5.54 4.26
N THR A 185 4.87 -4.49 3.48
CA THR A 185 3.50 -4.03 3.16
C THR A 185 2.69 -5.09 2.39
N PRO A 186 3.14 -5.59 1.22
CA PRO A 186 2.39 -6.61 0.48
C PRO A 186 2.15 -7.88 1.30
N PHE A 187 3.16 -8.27 2.09
CA PHE A 187 3.10 -9.45 2.93
C PHE A 187 2.04 -9.32 4.05
N VAL A 188 2.02 -8.19 4.75
CA VAL A 188 1.06 -7.94 5.84
C VAL A 188 -0.36 -7.74 5.30
N LEU A 189 -0.50 -7.10 4.13
CA LEU A 189 -1.80 -7.01 3.43
C LEU A 189 -2.29 -8.40 3.02
N ALA A 190 -1.42 -9.26 2.47
CA ALA A 190 -1.77 -10.63 2.12
C ALA A 190 -2.24 -11.44 3.35
N ILE A 191 -1.56 -11.30 4.50
CA ILE A 191 -2.01 -11.89 5.77
C ILE A 191 -3.39 -11.34 6.17
N SER A 192 -3.59 -10.03 6.12
CA SER A 192 -4.85 -9.37 6.47
C SER A 192 -6.01 -9.90 5.62
N LEU A 193 -5.81 -9.95 4.30
CA LEU A 193 -6.79 -10.47 3.33
C LEU A 193 -7.06 -11.96 3.53
N GLY A 194 -6.01 -12.77 3.70
CA GLY A 194 -6.13 -14.21 3.94
C GLY A 194 -6.92 -14.52 5.20
N LEU A 195 -6.66 -13.81 6.30
CA LEU A 195 -7.40 -13.96 7.55
C LEU A 195 -8.84 -13.41 7.45
N SER A 196 -9.06 -12.30 6.73
CA SER A 196 -10.38 -11.72 6.53
C SER A 196 -11.30 -12.66 5.74
N LYS A 197 -10.79 -13.21 4.61
CA LYS A 197 -11.51 -14.18 3.78
C LYS A 197 -11.88 -15.45 4.56
N MET A 198 -10.94 -15.96 5.36
CA MET A 198 -11.16 -17.14 6.20
C MET A 198 -12.17 -16.92 7.33
N LYS A 199 -12.18 -15.73 7.93
CA LYS A 199 -13.16 -15.38 8.98
C LYS A 199 -14.57 -15.27 8.40
N GLY A 200 -14.71 -14.66 7.23
CA GLY A 200 -15.99 -14.45 6.56
C GLY A 200 -16.96 -13.52 7.30
N GLY A 201 -18.08 -13.19 6.66
CA GLY A 201 -19.18 -12.39 7.23
C GLY A 201 -19.32 -10.97 6.65
N LYS A 202 -20.25 -10.18 7.22
CA LYS A 202 -20.65 -8.87 6.67
C LYS A 202 -19.56 -7.79 6.68
N ASN A 203 -18.54 -7.94 7.52
CA ASN A 203 -17.44 -6.97 7.66
C ASN A 203 -16.16 -7.46 6.97
N THR A 204 -16.26 -8.33 5.96
CA THR A 204 -15.07 -8.88 5.27
C THR A 204 -14.27 -7.74 4.60
N GLU A 205 -14.94 -6.80 3.93
CA GLU A 205 -14.28 -5.64 3.30
C GLU A 205 -13.58 -4.72 4.33
N GLU A 206 -14.25 -4.42 5.45
CA GLU A 206 -13.68 -3.62 6.54
C GLU A 206 -12.45 -4.30 7.16
N ASN A 207 -12.50 -5.63 7.36
CA ASN A 207 -11.43 -6.38 8.01
C ASN A 207 -10.24 -6.67 7.09
N SER A 208 -10.36 -6.40 5.78
CA SER A 208 -9.26 -6.54 4.83
C SER A 208 -8.16 -5.50 5.05
N PHE A 209 -8.50 -4.34 5.62
CA PHE A 209 -7.58 -3.23 5.87
C PHE A 209 -7.34 -2.97 7.35
N GLY A 210 -6.29 -2.19 7.64
CA GLY A 210 -5.92 -1.68 8.95
C GLY A 210 -4.81 -2.44 9.65
N LEU A 211 -4.41 -3.63 9.17
CA LEU A 211 -3.34 -4.42 9.79
C LEU A 211 -1.97 -3.76 9.60
N VAL A 212 -1.73 -3.11 8.44
CA VAL A 212 -0.49 -2.35 8.19
C VAL A 212 -0.45 -1.12 9.09
N GLY A 213 -1.58 -0.44 9.27
CA GLY A 213 -1.72 0.66 10.21
C GLY A 213 -1.49 0.25 11.67
N VAL A 214 -2.00 -0.91 12.08
CA VAL A 214 -1.74 -1.49 13.41
C VAL A 214 -0.26 -1.77 13.61
N MET A 215 0.38 -2.42 12.64
CA MET A 215 1.81 -2.72 12.65
C MET A 215 2.66 -1.46 12.82
N SER A 216 2.32 -0.39 12.09
CA SER A 216 3.07 0.88 12.07
C SER A 216 3.17 1.55 13.46
N ALA A 217 2.21 1.31 14.35
CA ALA A 217 2.30 1.81 15.73
C ALA A 217 3.35 1.08 16.59
N GLY A 218 3.75 -0.14 16.19
CA GLY A 218 4.72 -0.98 16.90
C GLY A 218 6.13 -0.37 16.99
N PRO A 219 6.73 0.04 15.87
CA PRO A 219 8.00 0.78 15.84
C PRO A 219 8.02 1.98 16.79
N ILE A 220 6.95 2.78 16.79
CA ILE A 220 6.83 3.99 17.61
C ILE A 220 6.92 3.61 19.09
N LEU A 221 6.09 2.65 19.51
CA LEU A 221 6.08 2.16 20.88
C LEU A 221 7.42 1.54 21.28
N ALA A 222 8.04 0.74 20.41
CA ALA A 222 9.29 0.07 20.70
C ALA A 222 10.45 1.04 20.91
N VAL A 223 10.60 2.05 20.05
CA VAL A 223 11.67 3.06 20.16
C VAL A 223 11.43 3.98 21.36
N MET A 224 10.18 4.39 21.62
CA MET A 224 9.85 5.17 22.82
C MET A 224 10.15 4.40 24.11
N LEU A 225 9.74 3.13 24.18
CA LEU A 225 10.04 2.28 25.34
C LEU A 225 11.54 2.05 25.49
N MET A 226 12.27 1.85 24.40
CA MET A 226 13.73 1.75 24.41
C MET A 226 14.37 3.00 25.00
N SER A 227 13.93 4.20 24.59
CA SER A 227 14.42 5.48 25.14
C SER A 227 14.18 5.58 26.64
N ILE A 228 12.96 5.27 27.10
CA ILE A 228 12.57 5.33 28.52
C ILE A 228 13.38 4.32 29.35
N ILE A 229 13.54 3.10 28.86
CA ILE A 229 14.26 2.03 29.58
C ILE A 229 15.77 2.31 29.63
N SER A 230 16.34 2.77 28.52
CA SER A 230 17.78 3.09 28.45
C SER A 230 18.15 4.37 29.19
N GLY A 231 17.17 5.23 29.52
CA GLY A 231 17.39 6.49 30.24
C GLY A 231 18.18 7.53 29.43
N GLN A 232 18.42 7.29 28.13
CA GLN A 232 19.11 8.20 27.24
C GLN A 232 18.16 9.35 26.88
N LYS A 233 18.48 10.57 27.32
CA LYS A 233 17.64 11.75 27.12
C LYS A 233 18.21 12.77 26.14
N ASN A 234 19.51 12.74 25.86
CA ASN A 234 20.17 13.62 24.89
C ASN A 234 21.25 12.80 24.19
N ILE A 235 21.04 12.49 22.91
CA ILE A 235 22.09 11.94 22.05
C ILE A 235 22.69 13.13 21.30
N GLN A 236 23.85 13.59 21.76
CA GLN A 236 24.65 14.56 21.01
C GLN A 236 25.61 13.75 20.12
N GLY A 237 25.21 13.56 18.87
CA GLY A 237 26.16 13.19 17.82
C GLY A 237 26.83 14.47 17.33
N ASP A 238 28.13 14.61 17.57
CA ASP A 238 28.94 15.57 16.81
C ASP A 238 29.10 14.95 15.43
N VAL A 239 28.28 15.40 14.47
CA VAL A 239 28.36 14.91 13.09
C VAL A 239 29.65 15.48 12.53
N GLY A 240 30.73 14.70 12.60
CA GLY A 240 31.99 15.07 11.96
C GLY A 240 31.74 15.48 10.51
N GLU A 241 32.51 16.45 10.01
CA GLU A 241 32.33 16.99 8.65
C GLU A 241 32.10 15.86 7.65
N TYR A 242 31.03 15.99 6.86
CA TYR A 242 30.70 14.99 5.86
C TYR A 242 31.81 14.94 4.80
N ILE A 243 32.63 13.90 4.84
CA ILE A 243 33.72 13.72 3.88
C ILE A 243 33.15 13.16 2.58
N PHE A 244 33.28 13.92 1.50
CA PHE A 244 32.93 13.45 0.17
C PHE A 244 33.79 12.24 -0.19
N ALA A 245 33.15 11.13 -0.58
CA ALA A 245 33.89 10.00 -1.14
C ALA A 245 34.51 10.43 -2.48
N GLU A 246 35.81 10.22 -2.67
CA GLU A 246 36.49 10.51 -3.93
C GLU A 246 36.25 9.39 -4.97
N GLY A 247 35.99 9.79 -6.21
CA GLY A 247 35.78 8.90 -7.34
C GLY A 247 34.39 8.23 -7.41
N VAL A 248 34.21 7.46 -8.50
CA VAL A 248 32.90 6.92 -8.91
C VAL A 248 32.73 5.45 -8.52
N ILE A 249 33.66 4.57 -8.95
CA ILE A 249 33.49 3.12 -8.82
C ILE A 249 34.07 2.57 -7.51
N GLY A 250 35.14 3.17 -6.99
CA GLY A 250 35.83 2.73 -5.76
C GLY A 250 34.90 2.63 -4.53
N PRO A 251 34.09 3.67 -4.22
CA PRO A 251 33.14 3.64 -3.11
C PRO A 251 32.06 2.55 -3.24
N ILE A 252 31.66 2.21 -4.47
CA ILE A 252 30.65 1.20 -4.76
C ILE A 252 31.23 -0.21 -4.48
N ILE A 253 32.39 -0.52 -5.06
CA ILE A 253 33.02 -1.84 -4.92
C ILE A 253 33.43 -2.13 -3.48
N SER A 254 33.94 -1.12 -2.76
CA SER A 254 34.40 -1.28 -1.37
C SER A 254 33.26 -1.55 -0.39
N LYS A 255 32.08 -0.93 -0.58
CA LYS A 255 30.92 -1.13 0.29
C LYS A 255 30.17 -2.44 0.01
N PHE A 256 30.23 -2.95 -1.22
CA PHE A 256 29.42 -4.11 -1.64
C PHE A 256 29.60 -5.38 -0.79
N PRO A 257 30.83 -5.84 -0.44
CA PRO A 257 31.00 -7.07 0.35
C PRO A 257 30.38 -6.98 1.76
N GLY A 258 30.51 -5.82 2.42
CA GLY A 258 29.91 -5.60 3.74
C GLY A 258 28.38 -5.64 3.66
N ILE A 259 27.82 -4.90 2.70
CA ILE A 259 26.37 -4.84 2.47
C ILE A 259 25.80 -6.21 2.07
N LEU A 260 26.54 -7.00 1.28
CA LEU A 260 26.13 -8.37 0.94
C LEU A 260 26.03 -9.26 2.17
N PHE A 261 26.99 -9.15 3.09
CA PHE A 261 26.99 -9.92 4.34
C PHE A 261 25.87 -9.47 5.29
N GLU A 262 25.64 -8.17 5.42
CA GLU A 262 24.51 -7.61 6.18
C GLU A 262 23.17 -8.08 5.61
N SER A 263 23.01 -8.02 4.29
CA SER A 263 21.81 -8.50 3.58
C SER A 263 21.58 -10.00 3.79
N LEU A 264 22.66 -10.80 3.81
CA LEU A 264 22.58 -12.23 4.11
C LEU A 264 22.08 -12.47 5.54
N ILE A 265 22.64 -11.76 6.53
CA ILE A 265 22.21 -11.86 7.93
C ILE A 265 20.74 -11.42 8.08
N ALA A 266 20.30 -10.39 7.35
CA ALA A 266 18.93 -9.90 7.40
C ALA A 266 17.91 -10.93 6.85
N LEU A 267 18.24 -11.64 5.76
CA LEU A 267 17.35 -12.63 5.13
C LEU A 267 17.43 -14.03 5.76
N LEU A 268 18.50 -14.35 6.47
CA LEU A 268 18.72 -15.66 7.08
C LEU A 268 17.58 -16.10 8.03
N PRO A 269 17.06 -15.26 8.94
CA PRO A 269 16.08 -15.68 9.94
C PRO A 269 14.75 -16.13 9.33
N ILE A 270 14.21 -15.40 8.35
CA ILE A 270 12.98 -15.77 7.64
C ILE A 270 13.19 -17.03 6.78
N THR A 271 14.36 -17.13 6.13
CA THR A 271 14.74 -18.30 5.34
C THR A 271 14.78 -19.57 6.21
N ILE A 272 15.41 -19.50 7.38
CA ILE A 272 15.48 -20.60 8.33
C ILE A 272 14.07 -20.99 8.80
N LEU A 273 13.24 -20.01 9.19
CA LEU A 273 11.87 -20.28 9.62
C LEU A 273 11.09 -21.03 8.54
N PHE A 274 11.16 -20.56 7.30
CA PHE A 274 10.49 -21.20 6.18
C PHE A 274 10.95 -22.65 5.99
N PHE A 275 12.25 -22.93 5.96
CA PHE A 275 12.74 -24.30 5.76
C PHE A 275 12.39 -25.24 6.91
N ILE A 276 12.33 -24.75 8.15
CA ILE A 276 11.83 -25.52 9.30
C ILE A 276 10.36 -25.92 9.08
N PHE A 277 9.51 -24.98 8.69
CA PHE A 277 8.09 -25.25 8.44
C PHE A 277 7.84 -26.08 7.18
N ASN A 278 8.65 -25.90 6.14
CA ASN A 278 8.57 -26.71 4.95
C ASN A 278 8.91 -28.17 5.25
N TYR A 279 9.96 -28.41 6.03
CA TYR A 279 10.33 -29.76 6.49
C TYR A 279 9.25 -30.38 7.39
N ALA A 280 8.70 -29.60 8.33
CA ALA A 280 7.74 -30.11 9.30
C ALA A 280 6.32 -30.29 8.74
N LYS A 281 5.82 -29.32 7.96
CA LYS A 281 4.40 -29.17 7.64
C LYS A 281 4.08 -28.97 6.17
N PHE A 282 4.66 -27.98 5.49
CA PHE A 282 4.22 -27.62 4.14
C PHE A 282 4.53 -28.70 3.11
N LYS A 283 5.72 -29.32 3.19
CA LYS A 283 6.17 -30.41 2.31
C LYS A 283 5.95 -30.07 0.83
N LEU A 284 6.42 -28.90 0.42
CA LEU A 284 6.23 -28.38 -0.92
C LEU A 284 6.89 -29.25 -1.99
N SER A 285 6.40 -29.12 -3.22
CA SER A 285 6.97 -29.79 -4.38
C SER A 285 8.41 -29.32 -4.63
N LYS A 286 9.24 -30.16 -5.26
CA LYS A 286 10.64 -29.81 -5.57
C LYS A 286 10.74 -28.57 -6.45
N ASP A 287 9.81 -28.41 -7.38
CA ASP A 287 9.78 -27.28 -8.32
C ASP A 287 9.52 -25.95 -7.59
N GLU A 288 8.59 -25.97 -6.64
CA GLU A 288 8.27 -24.81 -5.82
C GLU A 288 9.41 -24.44 -4.86
N ILE A 289 10.04 -25.44 -4.23
CA ILE A 289 11.24 -25.21 -3.39
C ILE A 289 12.38 -24.61 -4.21
N PHE A 290 12.61 -25.13 -5.42
CA PHE A 290 13.64 -24.59 -6.30
C PHE A 290 13.33 -23.14 -6.69
N GLY A 291 12.07 -22.84 -7.02
CA GLY A 291 11.60 -21.48 -7.26
C GLY A 291 11.90 -20.54 -6.08
N ILE A 292 11.59 -20.96 -4.85
CA ILE A 292 11.86 -20.18 -3.63
C ILE A 292 13.35 -19.99 -3.40
N ILE A 293 14.19 -21.02 -3.58
CA ILE A 293 15.66 -20.90 -3.42
C ILE A 293 16.24 -19.93 -4.45
N THR A 294 15.80 -20.03 -5.71
CA THR A 294 16.20 -19.10 -6.77
C THR A 294 15.74 -17.68 -6.44
N GLY A 295 14.50 -17.51 -5.98
CA GLY A 295 13.95 -16.22 -5.55
C GLY A 295 14.72 -15.61 -4.37
N LEU A 296 15.08 -16.42 -3.36
CA LEU A 296 15.92 -15.98 -2.23
C LEU A 296 17.31 -15.51 -2.69
N SER A 297 17.90 -16.20 -3.67
CA SER A 297 19.19 -15.83 -4.24
C SER A 297 19.11 -14.48 -4.97
N PHE A 298 18.05 -14.26 -5.77
CA PHE A 298 17.81 -12.96 -6.42
C PHE A 298 17.45 -11.86 -5.43
N THR A 299 16.70 -12.16 -4.38
CA THR A 299 16.38 -11.22 -3.30
C THR A 299 17.66 -10.74 -2.63
N LEU A 300 18.56 -11.66 -2.26
CA LEU A 300 19.85 -11.32 -1.65
C LEU A 300 20.72 -10.46 -2.58
N LEU A 301 20.90 -10.87 -3.84
CA LEU A 301 21.74 -10.13 -4.80
C LEU A 301 21.13 -8.76 -5.13
N GLY A 302 19.82 -8.70 -5.37
CA GLY A 302 19.11 -7.46 -5.64
C GLY A 302 19.18 -6.49 -4.47
N LEU A 303 18.94 -6.98 -3.24
CA LEU A 303 19.04 -6.19 -2.01
C LEU A 303 20.44 -5.62 -1.83
N ALA A 304 21.48 -6.44 -2.02
CA ALA A 304 22.87 -5.98 -1.88
C ALA A 304 23.25 -4.91 -2.90
N ILE A 305 22.85 -5.08 -4.17
CA ILE A 305 23.08 -4.08 -5.23
C ILE A 305 22.30 -2.79 -4.92
N PHE A 306 21.03 -2.92 -4.54
CA PHE A 306 20.16 -1.79 -4.18
C PHE A 306 20.74 -0.98 -3.02
N LEU A 307 21.03 -1.63 -1.89
CA LEU A 307 21.59 -0.97 -0.71
C LEU A 307 22.95 -0.34 -1.00
N THR A 308 23.80 -0.99 -1.82
CA THR A 308 25.08 -0.42 -2.23
C THR A 308 24.88 0.85 -3.06
N ALA A 309 23.99 0.83 -4.05
CA ALA A 309 23.70 1.97 -4.91
C ALA A 309 23.14 3.17 -4.13
N VAL A 310 22.24 2.88 -3.19
CA VAL A 310 21.63 3.85 -2.28
C VAL A 310 22.68 4.51 -1.39
N ASN A 311 23.54 3.71 -0.74
CA ASN A 311 24.55 4.18 0.21
C ASN A 311 25.80 4.82 -0.42
N SER A 312 25.99 4.67 -1.72
CA SER A 312 27.19 5.16 -2.41
C SER A 312 26.91 6.31 -3.37
N GLY A 313 25.67 6.52 -3.83
CA GLY A 313 25.36 7.60 -4.77
C GLY A 313 24.06 8.32 -4.48
N PHE A 314 22.98 7.57 -4.23
CA PHE A 314 21.64 8.16 -4.17
C PHE A 314 21.42 9.05 -2.93
N MET A 315 21.77 8.56 -1.74
CA MET A 315 21.64 9.34 -0.51
C MET A 315 22.63 10.51 -0.44
N ASP A 316 23.85 10.32 -0.96
CA ASP A 316 24.87 11.37 -1.01
C ASP A 316 24.39 12.59 -1.79
N MET A 317 23.78 12.36 -2.97
CA MET A 317 23.19 13.43 -3.76
C MET A 317 22.04 14.12 -3.03
N GLY A 318 21.19 13.37 -2.32
CA GLY A 318 20.14 13.93 -1.46
C GLY A 318 20.72 14.91 -0.44
N ARG A 319 21.74 14.50 0.31
CA ARG A 319 22.43 15.36 1.30
C ARG A 319 23.01 16.61 0.66
N ILE A 320 23.68 16.47 -0.48
CA ILE A 320 24.33 17.59 -1.17
C ILE A 320 23.32 18.63 -1.63
N ILE A 321 22.22 18.19 -2.26
CA ILE A 321 21.15 19.10 -2.67
C ILE A 321 20.52 19.77 -1.45
N GLY A 322 20.32 19.04 -0.35
CA GLY A 322 19.83 19.61 0.91
C GLY A 322 20.74 20.72 1.43
N MET A 323 22.05 20.47 1.48
CA MET A 323 23.05 21.45 1.90
C MET A 323 23.06 22.68 0.98
N GLU A 324 23.16 22.48 -0.34
CA GLU A 324 23.29 23.60 -1.28
C GLU A 324 22.03 24.46 -1.36
N LEU A 325 20.83 23.85 -1.40
CA LEU A 325 19.58 24.61 -1.36
C LEU A 325 19.38 25.33 -0.03
N GLY A 326 19.79 24.70 1.08
CA GLY A 326 19.78 25.30 2.42
C GLY A 326 20.67 26.55 2.51
N LYS A 327 21.85 26.54 1.88
CA LYS A 327 22.75 27.71 1.79
C LYS A 327 22.16 28.85 0.96
N MET A 328 21.49 28.51 -0.14
CA MET A 328 21.02 29.49 -1.12
C MET A 328 19.82 30.29 -0.63
N SER A 329 18.74 29.60 -0.26
CA SER A 329 17.50 30.26 0.16
C SER A 329 16.53 29.28 0.83
N PRO A 330 16.00 29.62 2.02
CA PRO A 330 14.97 28.82 2.68
C PRO A 330 13.72 28.57 1.81
N TRP A 331 13.30 29.55 1.01
CA TRP A 331 12.14 29.41 0.14
C TRP A 331 12.36 28.39 -0.98
N LEU A 332 13.59 28.31 -1.48
CA LEU A 332 13.97 27.35 -2.52
C LEU A 332 14.02 25.94 -1.95
N LEU A 333 14.55 25.78 -0.74
CA LEU A 333 14.53 24.53 0.00
C LEU A 333 13.09 24.03 0.22
N ILE A 334 12.19 24.90 0.72
CA ILE A 334 10.77 24.57 0.97
C ILE A 334 10.05 24.23 -0.34
N GLY A 335 10.25 25.03 -1.39
CA GLY A 335 9.64 24.81 -2.70
C GLY A 335 10.10 23.52 -3.36
N PHE A 336 11.39 23.20 -3.26
CA PHE A 336 11.93 21.92 -3.73
C PHE A 336 11.38 20.75 -2.91
N GLY A 337 11.28 20.88 -1.58
CA GLY A 337 10.66 19.89 -0.72
C GLY A 337 9.20 19.58 -1.11
N LEU A 338 8.43 20.61 -1.43
CA LEU A 338 7.05 20.45 -1.94
C LEU A 338 7.02 19.66 -3.25
N LEU A 339 7.84 20.03 -4.23
CA LEU A 339 7.90 19.36 -5.54
C LEU A 339 8.37 17.91 -5.40
N LEU A 340 9.41 17.68 -4.60
CA LEU A 340 9.94 16.35 -4.29
C LEU A 340 8.84 15.47 -3.69
N GLY A 341 8.11 15.97 -2.68
CA GLY A 341 7.05 15.21 -2.04
C GLY A 341 5.85 14.89 -2.94
N LEU A 342 5.46 15.84 -3.81
CA LEU A 342 4.41 15.59 -4.80
C LEU A 342 4.79 14.45 -5.75
N ILE A 343 6.05 14.43 -6.22
CA ILE A 343 6.55 13.43 -7.16
C ILE A 343 6.77 12.08 -6.47
N VAL A 344 7.50 12.03 -5.36
CA VAL A 344 7.91 10.76 -4.73
C VAL A 344 6.69 9.89 -4.41
N VAL A 345 5.61 10.44 -3.86
CA VAL A 345 4.41 9.67 -3.52
C VAL A 345 3.58 9.27 -4.73
N LEU A 346 3.49 10.14 -5.74
CA LEU A 346 2.70 9.83 -6.94
C LEU A 346 3.22 8.58 -7.65
N VAL A 347 4.53 8.35 -7.52
CA VAL A 347 5.23 7.32 -8.26
C VAL A 347 5.70 6.16 -7.37
N GLU A 348 5.38 6.18 -6.07
CA GLU A 348 5.71 5.11 -5.13
C GLU A 348 4.93 3.81 -5.45
N PRO A 349 5.62 2.66 -5.70
CA PRO A 349 4.98 1.39 -6.01
C PRO A 349 4.00 0.91 -4.95
N ALA A 350 4.36 1.08 -3.67
CA ALA A 350 3.52 0.62 -2.57
C ALA A 350 2.16 1.35 -2.56
N VAL A 351 2.14 2.65 -2.89
CA VAL A 351 0.92 3.46 -3.02
C VAL A 351 0.08 2.99 -4.22
N HIS A 352 0.73 2.52 -5.29
CA HIS A 352 0.04 1.92 -6.44
C HIS A 352 -0.70 0.65 -6.03
N VAL A 353 0.01 -0.27 -5.37
CA VAL A 353 -0.50 -1.56 -4.90
C VAL A 353 -1.65 -1.36 -3.92
N LEU A 354 -1.53 -0.43 -2.97
CA LEU A 354 -2.62 -0.10 -2.06
C LEU A 354 -3.85 0.41 -2.83
N GLY A 355 -3.64 1.26 -3.84
CA GLY A 355 -4.71 1.75 -4.70
C GLY A 355 -5.46 0.63 -5.42
N GLU A 356 -4.74 -0.34 -5.99
CA GLU A 356 -5.34 -1.52 -6.64
C GLU A 356 -6.13 -2.37 -5.64
N HIS A 357 -5.59 -2.61 -4.45
CA HIS A 357 -6.29 -3.33 -3.37
C HIS A 357 -7.58 -2.60 -2.94
N ILE A 358 -7.55 -1.28 -2.85
CA ILE A 358 -8.75 -0.48 -2.56
C ILE A 358 -9.79 -0.69 -3.65
N GLU A 359 -9.39 -0.67 -4.93
CA GLU A 359 -10.30 -0.87 -6.06
C GLU A 359 -10.88 -2.30 -6.07
N GLU A 360 -10.08 -3.31 -5.73
CA GLU A 360 -10.51 -4.70 -5.60
C GLU A 360 -11.51 -4.90 -4.46
N VAL A 361 -11.22 -4.35 -3.27
CA VAL A 361 -12.04 -4.55 -2.06
C VAL A 361 -13.27 -3.65 -2.05
N THR A 362 -13.21 -2.46 -2.65
CA THR A 362 -14.35 -1.53 -2.74
C THR A 362 -15.18 -1.74 -4.01
N SER A 363 -14.90 -2.78 -4.80
CA SER A 363 -15.60 -3.09 -6.06
C SER A 363 -15.63 -1.89 -7.04
N GLY A 364 -14.57 -1.09 -7.07
CA GLY A 364 -14.46 0.06 -7.97
C GLY A 364 -15.28 1.32 -7.62
N HIS A 365 -16.01 1.37 -6.50
CA HIS A 365 -16.84 2.52 -6.12
C HIS A 365 -16.05 3.82 -5.84
N LYS A 366 -14.74 3.74 -5.65
CA LYS A 366 -13.89 4.87 -5.21
C LYS A 366 -12.72 5.06 -6.18
N PRO A 367 -12.58 6.23 -6.84
CA PRO A 367 -11.59 6.41 -7.87
C PRO A 367 -10.16 6.45 -7.28
N ILE A 368 -9.32 5.52 -7.74
CA ILE A 368 -7.89 5.44 -7.38
C ILE A 368 -7.14 6.75 -7.63
N GLY A 369 -7.54 7.49 -8.67
CA GLY A 369 -6.96 8.80 -9.01
C GLY A 369 -7.17 9.84 -7.90
N LEU A 370 -8.35 9.89 -7.29
CA LEU A 370 -8.63 10.85 -6.21
C LEU A 370 -7.80 10.55 -4.96
N ILE A 371 -7.63 9.27 -4.63
CA ILE A 371 -6.79 8.82 -3.52
C ILE A 371 -5.34 9.22 -3.80
N ARG A 372 -4.78 8.90 -4.97
CA ARG A 372 -3.40 9.24 -5.35
C ARG A 372 -3.13 10.74 -5.32
N THR A 373 -4.02 11.56 -5.89
CA THR A 373 -3.85 13.02 -5.88
C THR A 373 -3.93 13.58 -4.46
N THR A 374 -4.87 13.09 -3.64
CA THR A 374 -5.01 13.54 -2.24
C THR A 374 -3.79 13.18 -1.40
N LEU A 375 -3.25 11.96 -1.58
CA LEU A 375 -2.02 11.51 -0.94
C LEU A 375 -0.81 12.35 -1.35
N SER A 376 -0.62 12.55 -2.66
CA SER A 376 0.49 13.34 -3.21
C SER A 376 0.47 14.77 -2.67
N ILE A 377 -0.68 15.45 -2.68
CA ILE A 377 -0.80 16.82 -2.13
C ILE A 377 -0.50 16.84 -0.63
N GLY A 378 -1.09 15.89 0.13
CA GLY A 378 -0.87 15.82 1.57
C GLY A 378 0.61 15.64 1.93
N VAL A 379 1.29 14.72 1.24
CA VAL A 379 2.71 14.45 1.49
C VAL A 379 3.62 15.56 0.97
N GLY A 380 3.32 16.17 -0.18
CA GLY A 380 4.02 17.35 -0.65
C GLY A 380 4.01 18.48 0.39
N ILE A 381 2.84 18.77 0.97
CA ILE A 381 2.70 19.74 2.06
C ILE A 381 3.49 19.29 3.29
N ALA A 382 3.46 18.00 3.63
CA ALA A 382 4.17 17.47 4.79
C ALA A 382 5.69 17.62 4.69
N ILE A 383 6.27 17.36 3.52
CA ILE A 383 7.71 17.54 3.28
C ILE A 383 8.05 19.03 3.24
N ALA A 384 7.21 19.89 2.64
CA ALA A 384 7.40 21.33 2.68
C ALA A 384 7.39 21.89 4.13
N LEU A 385 6.45 21.44 4.95
CA LEU A 385 6.39 21.79 6.38
C LEU A 385 7.58 21.23 7.16
N SER A 386 8.11 20.08 6.76
CA SER A 386 9.36 19.54 7.32
C SER A 386 10.56 20.44 6.99
N MET A 387 10.61 21.04 5.80
CA MET A 387 11.64 22.03 5.48
C MET A 387 11.46 23.32 6.27
N VAL A 388 10.21 23.79 6.47
CA VAL A 388 9.91 24.93 7.35
C VAL A 388 10.41 24.66 8.77
N ARG A 389 10.20 23.45 9.27
CA ARG A 389 10.68 23.02 10.58
C ARG A 389 12.21 23.11 10.71
N ILE A 390 12.95 22.68 9.70
CA ILE A 390 14.43 22.75 9.70
C ILE A 390 14.90 24.21 9.68
N VAL A 391 14.21 25.07 8.93
CA VAL A 391 14.56 26.50 8.79
C VAL A 391 14.18 27.32 10.03
N VAL A 392 13.06 27.01 10.67
CA VAL A 392 12.48 27.82 11.76
C VAL A 392 12.61 27.06 13.08
N PRO A 393 13.59 27.40 13.95
CA PRO A 393 13.90 26.62 15.16
C PRO A 393 12.77 26.57 16.19
N GLU A 394 11.79 27.46 16.12
CA GLU A 394 10.63 27.48 17.01
C GLU A 394 9.62 26.38 16.67
N VAL A 395 9.64 25.89 15.42
CA VAL A 395 8.69 24.91 14.90
C VAL A 395 9.19 23.51 15.24
N LYS A 396 8.45 22.79 16.09
CA LYS A 396 8.80 21.43 16.53
C LYS A 396 7.96 20.37 15.84
N LEU A 397 8.48 19.15 15.74
CA LEU A 397 7.78 18.01 15.17
C LEU A 397 6.40 17.75 15.82
N TRP A 398 6.34 17.89 17.15
CA TRP A 398 5.10 17.70 17.93
C TRP A 398 3.96 18.63 17.51
N TYR A 399 4.26 19.81 16.97
CA TYR A 399 3.23 20.77 16.55
C TYR A 399 2.40 20.26 15.36
N PHE A 400 2.94 19.29 14.61
CA PHE A 400 2.25 18.67 13.50
C PHE A 400 1.73 17.27 13.85
N LEU A 401 2.57 16.43 14.47
CA LEU A 401 2.20 15.03 14.74
C LEU A 401 1.01 14.91 15.69
N LEU A 402 0.99 15.65 16.80
CA LEU A 402 -0.08 15.53 17.78
C LEU A 402 -1.41 16.04 17.26
N PRO A 403 -1.50 17.27 16.71
CA PRO A 403 -2.75 17.73 16.11
C PRO A 403 -3.18 16.84 14.94
N GLY A 404 -2.26 16.43 14.07
CA GLY A 404 -2.54 15.61 12.91
C GLY A 404 -3.16 14.26 13.28
N PHE A 405 -2.50 13.48 14.14
CA PHE A 405 -3.02 12.19 14.60
C PHE A 405 -4.24 12.35 15.50
N LEU A 406 -4.32 13.38 16.35
CA LEU A 406 -5.51 13.62 17.19
C LEU A 406 -6.73 13.90 16.32
N ILE A 407 -6.62 14.76 15.31
CA ILE A 407 -7.69 15.04 14.36
C ILE A 407 -8.06 13.77 13.61
N ALA A 408 -7.09 13.00 13.11
CA ALA A 408 -7.35 11.75 12.42
C ALA A 408 -8.10 10.74 13.30
N ILE A 409 -7.73 10.60 14.58
CA ILE A 409 -8.43 9.73 15.53
C ILE A 409 -9.85 10.22 15.77
N LEU A 410 -10.08 11.51 16.00
CA LEU A 410 -11.41 12.07 16.20
C LEU A 410 -12.31 11.91 14.96
N LEU A 411 -11.73 12.08 13.76
CA LEU A 411 -12.42 11.84 12.50
C LEU A 411 -12.67 10.35 12.25
N SER A 412 -11.84 9.43 12.77
CA SER A 412 -12.02 7.98 12.58
C SER A 412 -13.31 7.41 13.19
N PHE A 413 -13.89 8.10 14.18
CA PHE A 413 -15.22 7.76 14.71
C PHE A 413 -16.36 8.32 13.83
N ARG A 414 -16.06 9.27 12.95
CA ARG A 414 -16.99 9.94 12.03
C ARG A 414 -16.77 9.57 10.55
N ALA A 415 -15.70 8.89 10.18
CA ALA A 415 -15.47 8.41 8.84
C ALA A 415 -16.20 7.06 8.62
N ASP A 416 -16.26 6.62 7.37
CA ASP A 416 -16.65 5.25 7.03
C ASP A 416 -15.56 4.26 7.49
N PRO A 417 -15.90 3.12 8.13
CA PRO A 417 -14.93 2.16 8.65
C PRO A 417 -13.90 1.68 7.61
N ILE A 418 -14.30 1.52 6.34
CA ILE A 418 -13.38 1.11 5.27
C ILE A 418 -12.34 2.20 5.03
N PHE A 419 -12.74 3.48 5.01
CA PHE A 419 -11.80 4.60 4.88
C PHE A 419 -10.87 4.72 6.09
N VAL A 420 -11.31 4.34 7.29
CA VAL A 420 -10.43 4.34 8.48
C VAL A 420 -9.30 3.34 8.29
N GLY A 421 -9.61 2.09 7.91
CA GLY A 421 -8.60 1.06 7.61
C GLY A 421 -7.62 1.52 6.54
N ILE A 422 -8.15 2.01 5.42
CA ILE A 422 -7.35 2.52 4.29
C ILE A 422 -6.45 3.69 4.72
N ALA A 423 -6.96 4.65 5.50
CA ALA A 423 -6.19 5.82 5.91
C ALA A 423 -4.96 5.44 6.73
N TYR A 424 -5.12 4.56 7.70
CA TYR A 424 -4.00 4.11 8.54
C TYR A 424 -3.01 3.22 7.78
N ASP A 425 -3.50 2.37 6.86
CA ASP A 425 -2.61 1.60 5.98
C ASP A 425 -1.84 2.55 5.03
N ALA A 426 -2.52 3.54 4.44
CA ALA A 426 -1.91 4.53 3.55
C ALA A 426 -0.80 5.34 4.22
N GLY A 427 -0.93 5.64 5.52
CA GLY A 427 0.11 6.29 6.31
C GLY A 427 1.40 5.49 6.37
N GLY A 428 1.31 4.18 6.55
CA GLY A 428 2.47 3.31 6.43
C GLY A 428 2.99 3.29 4.99
N VAL A 429 2.12 3.02 4.03
CA VAL A 429 2.49 2.73 2.64
C VAL A 429 3.13 3.91 1.89
N ALA A 430 2.78 5.16 2.21
CA ALA A 430 3.33 6.34 1.50
C ALA A 430 4.82 6.61 1.79
N SER A 431 5.40 5.95 2.81
CA SER A 431 6.76 6.17 3.29
C SER A 431 7.76 5.19 2.70
N GLY A 432 7.69 4.93 1.40
CA GLY A 432 8.49 3.89 0.75
C GLY A 432 9.99 4.20 0.60
N PRO A 433 10.72 3.34 -0.15
CA PRO A 433 12.19 3.36 -0.20
C PRO A 433 12.78 4.69 -0.65
N MET A 434 12.08 5.42 -1.52
CA MET A 434 12.54 6.71 -2.03
C MET A 434 12.47 7.81 -0.96
N THR A 435 11.47 7.76 -0.09
CA THR A 435 11.32 8.68 1.04
C THR A 435 12.38 8.39 2.10
N ALA A 436 12.55 7.12 2.46
CA ALA A 436 13.53 6.70 3.48
C ALA A 436 14.98 6.97 3.06
N THR A 437 15.26 6.94 1.75
CA THR A 437 16.60 7.19 1.21
C THR A 437 16.83 8.65 0.89
N PHE A 438 16.12 9.20 -0.09
CA PHE A 438 16.45 10.50 -0.66
C PHE A 438 15.85 11.64 0.14
N VAL A 439 14.56 11.56 0.49
CA VAL A 439 13.88 12.65 1.22
C VAL A 439 14.49 12.84 2.61
N LEU A 440 14.76 11.75 3.33
CA LEU A 440 15.43 11.81 4.64
C LEU A 440 16.87 12.32 4.51
N ALA A 441 17.65 11.83 3.54
CA ALA A 441 19.01 12.33 3.31
C ALA A 441 19.03 13.81 2.91
N PHE A 442 18.06 14.25 2.10
CA PHE A 442 17.86 15.65 1.74
C PHE A 442 17.55 16.54 2.97
N ALA A 443 16.65 16.09 3.83
CA ALA A 443 16.34 16.78 5.08
C ALA A 443 17.56 16.86 6.02
N GLN A 444 18.30 15.76 6.18
CA GLN A 444 19.55 15.74 6.95
C GLN A 444 20.58 16.71 6.38
N GLY A 445 20.76 16.73 5.06
CA GLY A 445 21.66 17.67 4.38
C GLY A 445 21.30 19.13 4.65
N ALA A 446 20.02 19.47 4.59
CA ALA A 446 19.54 20.81 4.93
C ALA A 446 19.79 21.16 6.41
N ALA A 447 19.55 20.20 7.32
CA ALA A 447 19.79 20.38 8.75
C ALA A 447 21.28 20.52 9.11
N THR A 448 22.19 19.97 8.31
CA THR A 448 23.64 20.10 8.53
C THR A 448 24.15 21.53 8.32
N ILE A 449 23.52 22.32 7.43
CA ILE A 449 24.04 23.63 7.04
C ILE A 449 23.30 24.81 7.66
N ILE A 450 22.11 24.59 8.18
CA ILE A 450 21.32 25.62 8.86
C ILE A 450 21.80 25.67 10.32
N ASP A 451 22.47 26.76 10.71
CA ASP A 451 23.12 26.90 12.03
C ASP A 451 22.20 26.64 13.23
N THR A 452 20.89 26.86 13.08
CA THR A 452 19.90 26.67 14.13
C THR A 452 19.33 25.25 14.19
N ALA A 453 19.63 24.39 13.21
CA ALA A 453 19.07 23.06 13.09
C ALA A 453 19.99 22.00 13.69
N ASN A 454 19.40 20.94 14.25
CA ASN A 454 20.11 19.76 14.70
C ASN A 454 19.75 18.58 13.80
N VAL A 455 20.74 17.83 13.29
CA VAL A 455 20.49 16.71 12.36
C VAL A 455 19.63 15.59 12.99
N LEU A 456 19.85 15.24 14.26
CA LEU A 456 19.07 14.21 14.97
C LEU A 456 17.65 14.67 15.30
N VAL A 457 17.48 15.95 15.64
CA VAL A 457 16.16 16.50 15.94
C VAL A 457 15.46 16.80 14.63
N ASP A 458 15.95 17.78 13.86
CA ASP A 458 15.28 18.42 12.72
C ASP A 458 15.44 17.67 11.40
N GLY A 459 16.57 16.98 11.21
CA GLY A 459 16.81 16.16 10.02
C GLY A 459 15.96 14.88 10.00
N PHE A 460 15.68 14.29 11.17
CA PHE A 460 14.69 13.21 11.34
C PHE A 460 13.29 13.77 11.60
N GLY A 461 12.26 12.95 11.48
CA GLY A 461 10.85 13.32 11.63
C GLY A 461 10.19 13.72 10.31
N VAL A 462 10.93 13.72 9.20
CA VAL A 462 10.35 13.96 7.88
C VAL A 462 9.52 12.77 7.43
N ILE A 463 9.99 11.54 7.69
CA ILE A 463 9.22 10.33 7.40
C ILE A 463 7.98 10.28 8.29
N ALA A 464 8.07 10.72 9.55
CA ALA A 464 6.92 10.87 10.45
C ALA A 464 5.81 11.76 9.86
N MET A 465 6.21 12.89 9.28
CA MET A 465 5.31 13.83 8.62
C MET A 465 4.68 13.21 7.36
N VAL A 466 5.48 12.51 6.56
CA VAL A 466 5.03 11.75 5.38
C VAL A 466 4.07 10.64 5.77
N ALA A 467 4.25 9.98 6.91
CA ALA A 467 3.36 8.92 7.38
C ALA A 467 2.04 9.46 7.94
N MET A 468 2.06 10.60 8.62
CA MET A 468 0.85 11.22 9.19
C MET A 468 -0.06 11.82 8.12
N ALA A 469 0.51 12.45 7.09
CA ALA A 469 -0.26 13.19 6.09
C ALA A 469 -1.28 12.36 5.29
N PRO A 470 -0.98 11.14 4.81
CA PRO A 470 -1.94 10.21 4.23
C PRO A 470 -3.09 9.85 5.18
N VAL A 471 -2.76 9.59 6.45
CA VAL A 471 -3.77 9.24 7.45
C VAL A 471 -4.75 10.39 7.58
N LEU A 472 -4.25 11.61 7.75
CA LEU A 472 -5.09 12.79 7.89
C LEU A 472 -5.88 13.09 6.59
N SER A 473 -5.22 13.09 5.43
CA SER A 473 -5.84 13.48 4.16
C SER A 473 -6.93 12.50 3.72
N ILE A 474 -6.70 11.19 3.85
CA ILE A 474 -7.70 10.17 3.53
C ILE A 474 -8.81 10.13 4.58
N MET A 475 -8.53 10.41 5.86
CA MET A 475 -9.58 10.49 6.89
C MET A 475 -10.52 11.69 6.64
N ILE A 476 -9.97 12.84 6.25
CA ILE A 476 -10.76 14.01 5.83
C ILE A 476 -11.64 13.62 4.64
N LEU A 477 -11.03 13.01 3.61
CA LEU A 477 -11.73 12.55 2.42
C LEU A 477 -12.88 11.60 2.79
N GLY A 478 -12.61 10.55 3.56
CA GLY A 478 -13.61 9.57 4.00
C GLY A 478 -14.74 10.16 4.82
N THR A 479 -14.46 11.19 5.63
CA THR A 479 -15.49 11.91 6.38
C THR A 479 -16.38 12.76 5.47
N VAL A 480 -15.81 13.42 4.46
CA VAL A 480 -16.55 14.21 3.46
C VAL A 480 -17.48 13.30 2.63
N PHE A 481 -17.00 12.13 2.20
CA PHE A 481 -17.79 11.17 1.44
C PHE A 481 -18.99 10.62 2.24
N ARG A 482 -18.83 10.38 3.55
CA ARG A 482 -19.92 9.83 4.40
C ARG A 482 -21.14 10.74 4.48
N HIS A 483 -20.95 12.06 4.42
CA HIS A 483 -22.05 13.04 4.50
C HIS A 483 -22.80 13.23 3.18
N LYS A 484 -22.31 12.66 2.07
CA LYS A 484 -22.98 12.68 0.77
C LYS A 484 -23.62 11.33 0.43
N LYS A 485 -24.34 10.72 1.38
CA LYS A 485 -25.34 9.72 0.98
C LYS A 485 -26.39 10.45 0.15
N VAL A 486 -26.41 10.17 -1.15
CA VAL A 486 -27.46 10.61 -2.05
C VAL A 486 -28.75 10.00 -1.53
N GLU A 487 -29.59 10.81 -0.88
CA GLU A 487 -30.98 10.46 -0.65
C GLU A 487 -31.64 10.36 -2.02
N PHE A 488 -31.92 9.14 -2.46
CA PHE A 488 -32.77 8.93 -3.62
C PHE A 488 -34.19 9.31 -3.22
N PRO A 489 -34.82 10.31 -3.87
CA PRO A 489 -36.26 10.46 -3.75
C PRO A 489 -36.89 9.18 -4.28
N THR A 490 -37.61 8.46 -3.42
CA THR A 490 -38.51 7.38 -3.83
C THR A 490 -39.54 7.98 -4.77
N VAL A 491 -39.35 7.81 -6.08
CA VAL A 491 -40.37 8.14 -7.06
C VAL A 491 -41.40 7.02 -7.00
N GLU A 492 -42.65 7.35 -6.65
CA GLU A 492 -43.78 6.45 -6.82
C GLU A 492 -43.80 5.94 -8.27
N LYS A 493 -43.62 4.62 -8.45
CA LYS A 493 -43.79 3.98 -9.76
C LYS A 493 -45.20 4.30 -10.28
N LYS A 494 -45.30 5.22 -11.24
CA LYS A 494 -46.52 5.36 -12.04
C LYS A 494 -46.68 4.09 -12.87
N PRO A 495 -47.89 3.51 -12.95
CA PRO A 495 -48.12 2.36 -13.80
C PRO A 495 -47.87 2.76 -15.25
N VAL A 496 -46.88 2.13 -15.88
CA VAL A 496 -46.63 2.28 -17.31
C VAL A 496 -47.77 1.56 -18.03
N ALA A 497 -48.62 2.33 -18.71
CA ALA A 497 -49.56 1.77 -19.66
C ALA A 497 -48.77 1.25 -20.86
N THR A 498 -48.75 -0.07 -21.03
CA THR A 498 -48.21 -0.73 -22.22
C THR A 498 -49.09 -0.39 -23.42
N THR A 499 -48.48 0.24 -24.43
CA THR A 499 -49.18 0.58 -25.67
C THR A 499 -48.89 -0.48 -26.74
N HIS A 500 -49.98 -0.84 -27.41
CA HIS A 500 -50.22 -1.77 -28.51
C HIS A 500 -49.05 -2.37 -29.33
N LEU A 501 -49.18 -3.70 -29.49
CA LEU A 501 -48.54 -4.64 -30.40
C LEU A 501 -48.41 -4.14 -31.84
N VAL A 502 -47.24 -4.38 -32.45
CA VAL A 502 -47.09 -4.54 -33.91
C VAL A 502 -46.20 -5.76 -34.19
N GLU A 503 -46.85 -6.72 -34.84
CA GLU A 503 -46.42 -7.80 -35.75
C GLU A 503 -45.34 -8.84 -35.38
N GLU A 504 -45.73 -10.09 -35.64
CA GLU A 504 -45.03 -11.35 -35.41
C GLU A 504 -43.68 -11.44 -36.14
N VAL A 505 -42.61 -11.56 -35.36
CA VAL A 505 -41.42 -12.33 -35.74
C VAL A 505 -41.31 -13.45 -34.70
N ASN A 506 -41.40 -14.70 -35.14
CA ASN A 506 -41.42 -15.87 -34.27
C ASN A 506 -40.01 -16.11 -33.68
N MET A 507 -39.66 -15.34 -32.65
CA MET A 507 -38.41 -15.49 -31.90
C MET A 507 -38.65 -16.49 -30.75
N GLU A 508 -38.04 -17.67 -30.84
CA GLU A 508 -38.19 -18.73 -29.81
C GLU A 508 -37.44 -18.43 -28.49
N HIS A 509 -36.61 -17.38 -28.47
CA HIS A 509 -35.74 -17.04 -27.34
C HIS A 509 -35.80 -15.54 -26.99
N ASP A 510 -35.54 -15.25 -25.72
CA ASP A 510 -35.34 -13.90 -25.20
C ASP A 510 -33.92 -13.79 -24.62
N CYS A 511 -33.31 -12.63 -24.84
CA CYS A 511 -32.12 -12.19 -24.13
C CYS A 511 -32.55 -11.31 -22.96
N ILE A 512 -32.35 -11.79 -21.73
CA ILE A 512 -32.53 -11.02 -20.51
C ILE A 512 -31.18 -10.44 -20.13
N MET A 513 -31.07 -9.12 -20.13
CA MET A 513 -29.91 -8.37 -19.70
C MET A 513 -30.21 -7.73 -18.35
N VAL A 514 -29.52 -8.19 -17.32
CA VAL A 514 -29.66 -7.69 -15.95
C VAL A 514 -28.43 -6.85 -15.62
N THR A 515 -28.64 -5.59 -15.26
CA THR A 515 -27.59 -4.71 -14.74
C THR A 515 -27.76 -4.60 -13.23
N VAL A 516 -26.70 -4.90 -12.50
CA VAL A 516 -26.66 -4.76 -11.03
C VAL A 516 -25.35 -4.12 -10.60
N ASN A 517 -25.32 -3.64 -9.36
CA ASN A 517 -24.09 -3.30 -8.68
C ASN A 517 -23.14 -4.52 -8.63
N ARG A 518 -21.85 -4.24 -8.74
CA ARG A 518 -20.81 -5.26 -8.69
C ARG A 518 -20.87 -6.04 -7.36
N GLY A 519 -20.74 -7.36 -7.44
CA GLY A 519 -20.82 -8.28 -6.31
C GLY A 519 -22.18 -8.98 -6.17
N PHE A 520 -23.18 -8.60 -6.97
CA PHE A 520 -24.51 -9.19 -6.98
C PHE A 520 -24.74 -10.16 -8.14
N ALA A 521 -23.79 -10.31 -9.08
CA ALA A 521 -23.98 -11.20 -10.23
C ALA A 521 -24.26 -12.66 -9.85
N GLU A 522 -23.58 -13.21 -8.83
CA GLU A 522 -23.86 -14.59 -8.37
C GLU A 522 -25.29 -14.73 -7.85
N LYS A 523 -25.75 -13.76 -7.04
CA LYS A 523 -27.12 -13.73 -6.52
C LYS A 523 -28.15 -13.63 -7.65
N VAL A 524 -27.88 -12.80 -8.67
CA VAL A 524 -28.70 -12.71 -9.89
C VAL A 524 -28.76 -14.06 -10.61
N VAL A 525 -27.64 -14.76 -10.76
CA VAL A 525 -27.59 -16.08 -11.39
C VAL A 525 -28.34 -17.13 -10.59
N ASP A 526 -28.23 -17.12 -9.26
CA ASP A 526 -28.91 -18.07 -8.39
C ASP A 526 -30.43 -17.89 -8.44
N VAL A 527 -30.93 -16.65 -8.30
CA VAL A 527 -32.36 -16.33 -8.41
C VAL A 527 -32.88 -16.71 -9.80
N ALA A 528 -32.14 -16.41 -10.86
CA ALA A 528 -32.56 -16.78 -12.21
C ALA A 528 -32.57 -18.31 -12.45
N ARG A 529 -31.63 -19.05 -11.85
CA ARG A 529 -31.58 -20.53 -11.93
C ARG A 529 -32.76 -21.19 -11.23
N GLU A 530 -33.13 -20.69 -10.05
CA GLU A 530 -34.33 -21.14 -9.34
C GLU A 530 -35.60 -20.97 -10.19
N SER A 531 -35.62 -19.94 -11.03
CA SER A 531 -36.71 -19.64 -11.97
C SER A 531 -36.54 -20.24 -13.37
N GLY A 532 -35.57 -21.15 -13.57
CA GLY A 532 -35.44 -21.97 -14.78
C GLY A 532 -34.33 -21.58 -15.76
N ALA A 533 -33.47 -20.60 -15.43
CA ALA A 533 -32.30 -20.27 -16.26
C ALA A 533 -31.27 -21.43 -16.26
N LYS A 534 -30.77 -21.79 -17.44
CA LYS A 534 -29.80 -22.89 -17.61
C LYS A 534 -28.34 -22.42 -17.71
N GLY A 535 -28.12 -21.16 -18.04
CA GLY A 535 -26.80 -20.58 -18.23
C GLY A 535 -26.85 -19.07 -18.15
N ALA A 536 -25.71 -18.47 -17.83
CA ALA A 536 -25.55 -17.03 -17.71
C ALA A 536 -24.15 -16.64 -18.17
N THR A 537 -24.03 -15.46 -18.78
CA THR A 537 -22.74 -14.82 -19.07
C THR A 537 -22.65 -13.56 -18.22
N ILE A 538 -21.56 -13.42 -17.47
CA ILE A 538 -21.32 -12.26 -16.62
C ILE A 538 -20.26 -11.38 -17.27
N MET A 539 -20.57 -10.11 -17.47
CA MET A 539 -19.67 -9.10 -18.00
C MET A 539 -19.51 -7.97 -16.99
N ARG A 540 -18.33 -7.35 -16.97
CA ARG A 540 -18.04 -6.16 -16.15
C ARG A 540 -18.17 -4.91 -17.01
N GLY A 541 -18.82 -3.88 -16.49
CA GLY A 541 -19.02 -2.61 -17.18
C GLY A 541 -19.08 -1.43 -16.22
N ARG A 542 -19.30 -0.24 -16.78
CA ARG A 542 -19.53 1.00 -16.02
C ARG A 542 -20.83 1.62 -16.50
N GLY A 543 -21.67 2.04 -15.56
CA GLY A 543 -22.97 2.64 -15.83
C GLY A 543 -22.96 4.13 -15.57
N THR A 544 -23.87 4.86 -16.23
CA THR A 544 -24.18 6.25 -15.90
C THR A 544 -25.69 6.38 -15.92
N ASP A 545 -26.27 6.90 -14.85
CA ASP A 545 -27.70 7.17 -14.75
C ASP A 545 -27.93 8.68 -14.91
N GLU A 546 -29.03 9.09 -15.53
CA GLU A 546 -29.42 10.50 -15.69
C GLU A 546 -29.51 11.22 -14.33
N ASN A 547 -29.77 10.47 -13.26
CA ASN A 547 -29.88 10.95 -11.88
C ASN A 547 -28.62 10.74 -11.02
N GLN A 548 -27.58 10.05 -11.51
CA GLN A 548 -26.32 9.79 -10.76
C GLN A 548 -25.12 10.58 -11.31
N LYS A 549 -25.32 11.86 -11.67
CA LYS A 549 -24.18 12.78 -11.85
C LYS A 549 -23.59 13.16 -10.50
N ILE A 550 -22.82 12.24 -9.90
CA ILE A 550 -22.04 12.56 -8.70
C ILE A 550 -20.84 13.39 -9.16
N MET A 551 -21.04 14.71 -9.19
CA MET A 551 -19.98 15.67 -9.41
C MET A 551 -19.22 15.87 -8.09
N LEU A 552 -17.92 15.54 -8.10
CA LEU A 552 -17.03 15.90 -7.00
C LEU A 552 -16.83 17.43 -7.01
N PRO A 553 -17.26 18.18 -5.97
CA PRO A 553 -17.24 19.65 -5.99
C PRO A 553 -15.83 20.26 -5.99
N ILE A 554 -14.79 19.44 -5.79
CA ILE A 554 -13.40 19.90 -5.71
C ILE A 554 -12.66 19.66 -7.04
N ILE A 555 -13.06 18.69 -7.87
CA ILE A 555 -12.27 18.27 -9.06
C ILE A 555 -13.13 18.07 -10.34
N ASN A 556 -14.45 18.24 -10.31
CA ASN A 556 -15.31 18.12 -11.50
C ASN A 556 -15.14 16.78 -12.26
N ILE A 557 -14.80 15.71 -11.54
CA ILE A 557 -14.73 14.34 -12.06
C ILE A 557 -16.09 13.69 -11.86
N GLU A 558 -16.62 13.11 -12.93
CA GLU A 558 -17.86 12.33 -12.93
C GLU A 558 -17.58 10.92 -12.42
N LEU A 559 -18.25 10.52 -11.34
CA LEU A 559 -18.11 9.18 -10.75
C LEU A 559 -19.04 8.21 -11.49
N GLN A 560 -18.47 7.32 -12.31
CA GLN A 560 -19.22 6.28 -13.01
C GLN A 560 -19.17 4.97 -12.19
N PRO A 561 -20.27 4.50 -11.59
CA PRO A 561 -20.28 3.26 -10.82
C PRO A 561 -19.96 2.04 -11.70
N GLU A 562 -19.16 1.12 -11.17
CA GLU A 562 -18.95 -0.18 -11.81
C GLU A 562 -20.20 -1.06 -11.63
N LYS A 563 -20.64 -1.66 -12.73
CA LYS A 563 -21.82 -2.52 -12.80
C LYS A 563 -21.42 -3.90 -13.32
N GLU A 564 -22.12 -4.92 -12.86
CA GLU A 564 -22.09 -6.25 -13.48
C GLU A 564 -23.32 -6.39 -14.37
N ILE A 565 -23.09 -6.86 -15.58
CA ILE A 565 -24.12 -7.10 -16.59
C ILE A 565 -24.22 -8.61 -16.76
N VAL A 566 -25.35 -9.19 -16.38
CA VAL A 566 -25.63 -10.62 -16.49
C VAL A 566 -26.57 -10.85 -17.64
N TRP A 567 -26.16 -11.65 -18.61
CA TRP A 567 -26.97 -12.04 -19.76
C TRP A 567 -27.49 -13.46 -19.60
N PHE A 568 -28.79 -13.62 -19.81
CA PHE A 568 -29.45 -14.91 -19.92
C PHE A 568 -30.07 -15.03 -21.30
N ILE A 569 -29.80 -16.14 -21.99
CA ILE A 569 -30.52 -16.51 -23.20
C ILE A 569 -31.43 -17.67 -22.82
N THR A 570 -32.73 -17.46 -22.88
CA THR A 570 -33.74 -18.44 -22.46
C THR A 570 -34.90 -18.48 -23.45
N THR A 571 -35.79 -19.47 -23.33
CA THR A 571 -37.00 -19.52 -24.15
C THR A 571 -38.03 -18.50 -23.66
N THR A 572 -38.86 -18.01 -24.57
CA THR A 572 -39.91 -16.99 -24.31
C THR A 572 -40.91 -17.42 -23.22
N LEU A 573 -41.04 -18.73 -22.97
CA LEU A 573 -41.93 -19.29 -21.94
C LEU A 573 -41.43 -19.04 -20.50
N VAL A 574 -40.12 -18.88 -20.31
CA VAL A 574 -39.49 -18.80 -18.98
C VAL A 574 -38.94 -17.40 -18.70
N SER A 575 -38.82 -16.56 -19.72
CA SER A 575 -38.21 -15.23 -19.61
C SER A 575 -38.94 -14.29 -18.64
N THR A 576 -40.27 -14.31 -18.68
CA THR A 576 -41.14 -13.53 -17.78
C THR A 576 -40.99 -13.97 -16.33
N LEU A 577 -41.00 -15.28 -16.06
CA LEU A 577 -40.80 -15.84 -14.72
C LEU A 577 -39.45 -15.45 -14.10
N ILE A 578 -38.38 -15.46 -14.91
CA ILE A 578 -37.05 -15.05 -14.47
C ILE A 578 -37.03 -13.55 -14.13
N ALA A 579 -37.56 -12.70 -15.03
CA ALA A 579 -37.59 -11.25 -14.83
C ALA A 579 -38.40 -10.86 -13.57
N ASP A 580 -39.57 -11.46 -13.37
CA ASP A 580 -40.43 -11.19 -12.21
C ASP A 580 -39.75 -11.63 -10.90
N SER A 581 -39.06 -12.77 -10.92
CA SER A 581 -38.35 -13.29 -9.73
C SER A 581 -37.18 -12.38 -9.34
N LEU A 582 -36.42 -11.89 -10.33
CA LEU A 582 -35.32 -10.96 -10.12
C LEU A 582 -35.78 -9.62 -9.55
N LEU A 583 -36.87 -9.06 -10.11
CA LEU A 583 -37.44 -7.79 -9.64
C LEU A 583 -38.14 -7.91 -8.28
N SER A 584 -38.46 -9.12 -7.84
CA SER A 584 -39.10 -9.38 -6.54
C SER A 584 -38.10 -9.69 -5.42
N ASP A 585 -36.82 -9.90 -5.73
CA ASP A 585 -35.79 -10.16 -4.72
C ASP A 585 -35.42 -8.86 -3.98
N LYS A 586 -35.72 -8.83 -2.68
CA LYS A 586 -35.51 -7.64 -1.84
C LYS A 586 -34.06 -7.20 -1.75
N GLN A 587 -33.10 -8.12 -1.85
CA GLN A 587 -31.69 -7.80 -1.73
C GLN A 587 -31.18 -7.19 -3.04
N LEU A 588 -31.63 -7.71 -4.19
CA LEU A 588 -31.31 -7.15 -5.51
C LEU A 588 -31.95 -5.76 -5.72
N ASP A 589 -33.16 -5.54 -5.21
CA ASP A 589 -33.84 -4.23 -5.27
C ASP A 589 -33.17 -3.18 -4.38
N GLN A 590 -32.81 -3.53 -3.14
CA GLN A 590 -32.27 -2.57 -2.16
C GLN A 590 -30.77 -2.30 -2.31
N ASP A 591 -29.97 -3.34 -2.45
CA ASP A 591 -28.50 -3.23 -2.45
C ASP A 591 -27.91 -3.35 -3.86
N GLY A 592 -28.60 -4.08 -4.74
CA GLY A 592 -28.15 -4.40 -6.09
C GLY A 592 -28.45 -3.34 -7.16
N GLU A 593 -29.32 -2.37 -6.90
CA GLU A 593 -29.84 -1.40 -7.90
C GLU A 593 -30.18 -2.10 -9.24
N ILE A 594 -31.02 -3.14 -9.17
CA ILE A 594 -31.29 -4.00 -10.31
C ILE A 594 -32.09 -3.31 -11.43
N ALA A 595 -31.60 -3.42 -12.66
CA ALA A 595 -32.32 -3.09 -13.87
C ALA A 595 -32.39 -4.31 -14.78
N VAL A 596 -33.60 -4.73 -15.15
CA VAL A 596 -33.84 -5.88 -16.03
C VAL A 596 -34.35 -5.39 -17.38
N PHE A 597 -33.65 -5.74 -18.44
CA PHE A 597 -34.05 -5.49 -19.82
C PHE A 597 -34.30 -6.83 -20.51
N VAL A 598 -35.42 -6.95 -21.21
CA VAL A 598 -35.75 -8.14 -22.00
C VAL A 598 -35.83 -7.74 -23.45
N SER A 599 -35.03 -8.39 -24.29
CA SER A 599 -35.07 -8.23 -25.75
C SER A 599 -35.39 -9.56 -26.40
N PRO A 600 -36.40 -9.64 -27.28
CA PRO A 600 -36.57 -10.78 -28.17
C PRO A 600 -35.27 -11.02 -28.97
N THR A 601 -34.87 -12.28 -29.14
CA THR A 601 -33.66 -12.63 -29.89
C THR A 601 -33.78 -13.94 -30.64
N GLU A 602 -33.05 -14.06 -31.75
CA GLU A 602 -32.71 -15.37 -32.31
C GLU A 602 -31.43 -15.88 -31.64
N ALA A 603 -31.43 -17.12 -31.16
CA ALA A 603 -30.28 -17.73 -30.51
C ALA A 603 -29.85 -18.99 -31.28
N MET A 604 -28.58 -19.05 -31.69
CA MET A 604 -27.99 -20.23 -32.32
C MET A 604 -26.95 -20.85 -31.37
N VAL A 605 -27.22 -22.06 -30.86
CA VAL A 605 -26.28 -22.78 -30.00
C VAL A 605 -25.36 -23.64 -30.84
N ARG A 606 -24.05 -23.32 -30.87
CA ARG A 606 -23.00 -24.15 -31.47
C ARG A 606 -21.93 -24.48 -30.42
N THR A 607 -21.78 -25.75 -30.10
CA THR A 607 -20.70 -26.32 -29.28
C THR A 607 -19.83 -27.27 -30.10
N PHE A 608 -18.59 -27.54 -29.67
CA PHE A 608 -17.70 -28.54 -30.29
C PHE A 608 -18.38 -29.91 -30.46
N THR A 609 -19.26 -30.27 -29.52
CA THR A 609 -20.05 -31.50 -29.54
C THR A 609 -21.09 -31.50 -30.68
N THR A 610 -21.83 -30.41 -30.86
CA THR A 610 -22.81 -30.27 -31.96
C THR A 610 -22.16 -30.24 -33.35
N ILE A 611 -20.94 -29.70 -33.49
CA ILE A 611 -20.22 -29.64 -34.79
C ILE A 611 -19.84 -31.05 -35.26
N ASN A 612 -19.42 -31.94 -34.36
CA ASN A 612 -19.00 -33.30 -34.70
C ASN A 612 -20.17 -34.26 -34.99
N THR A 613 -21.37 -33.99 -34.49
CA THR A 613 -22.58 -34.75 -34.86
C THR A 613 -23.01 -34.47 -36.31
N THR A 614 -22.89 -33.23 -36.79
CA THR A 614 -23.19 -32.89 -38.19
C THR A 614 -22.22 -33.51 -39.18
N ASN A 615 -20.94 -33.69 -38.82
CA ASN A 615 -19.96 -34.33 -39.69
C ASN A 615 -20.06 -35.86 -39.77
N LYS A 616 -20.79 -36.52 -38.86
CA LYS A 616 -20.98 -37.98 -38.90
C LYS A 616 -22.17 -38.46 -39.74
N ILE A 617 -23.02 -37.54 -40.22
CA ILE A 617 -24.22 -37.90 -41.00
C ILE A 617 -23.93 -37.86 -42.53
N GLY A 618 -22.73 -37.43 -42.94
CA GLY A 618 -22.34 -37.26 -44.34
C GLY A 618 -21.47 -38.37 -44.96
N SER A 619 -21.24 -39.51 -44.30
CA SER A 619 -20.35 -40.58 -44.81
C SER A 619 -21.00 -41.97 -44.91
N GLU A 620 -22.31 -42.06 -45.07
CA GLU A 620 -22.99 -43.26 -45.55
C GLU A 620 -23.95 -42.89 -46.69
N LYS A 621 -23.39 -42.79 -47.89
CA LYS A 621 -23.99 -43.27 -49.14
C LYS A 621 -22.95 -43.31 -50.25
#